data_AF-A0A833G1I0-F1
#
_entry.id   AF-A0A833G1I0-F1
#
_cell.length_a   1.000
_cell.length_b   1.000
_cell.length_c   1.000
_cell.angle_alpha   90.00
_cell.angle_beta   90.00
_cell.angle_gamma   90.00
#
_symmetry.space_group_name_H-M   'P 1'
#
loop_
_entity.id
_entity.type
_entity.pdbx_description
1 polymer ?
#
loop_
_entity_poly.entity_id
_entity_poly.type
_entity_poly.pdbx_seq_one_letter_code
_entity_poly.pdbx_strand_id
1 'polypeptide(L)'
;MPDPLVSIHLGLPYLAPAQAQKHVTHNEALRRLDAVLQLAVVDSTVTAPPGSPAEGDRYIVPAGATGAWAGEDGAVAAFADGAWELVPPEAGWIAYD
;
A
#
# COMPACT_ATOMS: atom_id res chain seq x y z
N MET A 1 -5.62 -18.32 -4.96
CA MET A 1 -4.38 -17.74 -4.42
C MET A 1 -3.75 -16.95 -5.55
N PRO A 2 -3.59 -15.62 -5.42
CA PRO A 2 -2.84 -14.84 -6.41
C PRO A 2 -1.41 -15.39 -6.51
N ASP A 3 -0.79 -15.27 -7.69
CA ASP A 3 0.60 -15.68 -7.90
C ASP A 3 1.52 -14.86 -6.96
N PRO A 4 2.34 -15.48 -6.10
CA PRO A 4 3.21 -14.74 -5.17
C PRO A 4 4.29 -13.91 -5.88
N LEU A 5 4.44 -14.05 -7.20
CA LEU A 5 5.39 -13.32 -8.02
C LEU A 5 4.75 -12.19 -8.83
N VAL A 6 3.55 -11.71 -8.48
CA VAL A 6 2.97 -10.52 -9.11
C VAL A 6 2.41 -9.52 -8.09
N SER A 7 2.38 -8.24 -8.45
CA SER A 7 1.69 -7.20 -7.66
C SER A 7 0.17 -7.38 -7.68
N ILE A 8 -0.51 -6.87 -6.65
CA ILE A 8 -1.91 -7.18 -6.36
C ILE A 8 -2.85 -6.52 -7.37
N HIS A 9 -2.62 -5.25 -7.73
CA HIS A 9 -3.54 -4.48 -8.58
C HIS A 9 -3.20 -4.51 -10.07
N LEU A 10 -1.92 -4.34 -10.39
CA LEU A 10 -1.42 -4.18 -11.76
C LEU A 10 -0.85 -5.49 -12.33
N GLY A 11 -0.67 -6.53 -11.52
CA GLY A 11 -0.10 -7.79 -11.95
C GLY A 11 1.36 -7.67 -12.41
N LEU A 12 2.13 -6.73 -11.84
CA LEU A 12 3.53 -6.51 -12.22
C LEU A 12 4.40 -7.65 -11.72
N PRO A 13 5.22 -8.29 -12.58
CA PRO A 13 6.01 -9.44 -12.18
C PRO A 13 7.15 -9.04 -11.24
N TYR A 14 7.26 -9.73 -10.12
CA TYR A 14 8.36 -9.64 -9.18
C TYR A 14 9.55 -10.46 -9.65
N LEU A 15 10.74 -9.99 -9.29
CA LEU A 15 11.96 -10.75 -9.47
C LEU A 15 11.99 -11.93 -8.49
N ALA A 16 12.27 -13.11 -9.02
CA ALA A 16 12.50 -14.30 -8.22
C ALA A 16 13.74 -14.11 -7.29
N PRO A 17 13.75 -14.77 -6.12
CA PRO A 17 14.87 -14.70 -5.19
C PRO A 17 16.17 -15.24 -5.79
N ALA A 18 17.29 -15.04 -5.08
CA ALA A 18 18.64 -15.47 -5.47
C ALA A 18 19.28 -14.78 -6.71
N GLN A 19 18.70 -13.68 -7.20
CA GLN A 19 19.30 -12.82 -8.24
C GLN A 19 20.19 -11.71 -7.65
N ALA A 20 21.24 -12.08 -6.91
CA ALA A 20 22.15 -11.13 -6.24
C ALA A 20 21.43 -10.11 -5.34
N GLN A 21 20.38 -10.54 -4.62
CA GLN A 21 19.55 -9.73 -3.72
C GLN A 21 18.84 -8.52 -4.35
N LYS A 22 18.91 -8.31 -5.67
CA LYS A 22 18.19 -7.21 -6.37
C LYS A 22 16.67 -7.29 -6.24
N HIS A 23 16.14 -8.50 -6.04
CA HIS A 23 14.72 -8.74 -5.82
C HIS A 23 14.17 -7.99 -4.60
N VAL A 24 14.99 -7.69 -3.58
CA VAL A 24 14.51 -6.99 -2.39
C VAL A 24 14.08 -5.56 -2.74
N THR A 25 15.02 -4.73 -3.18
CA THR A 25 14.76 -3.31 -3.46
C THR A 25 13.87 -3.10 -4.70
N HIS A 26 13.99 -3.96 -5.71
CA HIS A 26 13.16 -3.84 -6.91
C HIS A 26 11.70 -4.22 -6.64
N ASN A 27 11.45 -5.34 -5.94
CA ASN A 27 10.07 -5.74 -5.66
C ASN A 27 9.41 -4.78 -4.66
N GLU A 28 10.17 -4.19 -3.73
CA GLU A 28 9.68 -3.09 -2.88
C GLU A 28 9.23 -1.88 -3.70
N ALA A 29 10.02 -1.45 -4.69
CA ALA A 29 9.63 -0.37 -5.59
C ALA A 29 8.38 -0.70 -6.42
N LEU A 30 8.24 -1.94 -6.88
CA LEU A 30 7.05 -2.40 -7.62
C LEU A 30 5.80 -2.45 -6.73
N ARG A 31 5.91 -2.88 -5.47
CA ARG A 31 4.79 -2.84 -4.50
C ARG A 31 4.30 -1.41 -4.28
N ARG A 32 5.21 -0.47 -4.04
CA ARG A 32 4.86 0.96 -3.88
C ARG A 32 4.21 1.53 -5.12
N LEU A 33 4.73 1.19 -6.30
CA LEU A 33 4.16 1.62 -7.56
C LEU A 33 2.72 1.10 -7.73
N ASP A 34 2.49 -0.18 -7.40
CA ASP A 34 1.18 -0.82 -7.47
C ASP A 34 0.15 -0.20 -6.52
N ALA A 35 0.58 0.23 -5.33
CA ALA A 35 -0.27 0.89 -4.36
C ALA A 35 -0.77 2.27 -4.87
N VAL A 36 0.07 2.99 -5.61
CA VAL A 36 -0.12 4.42 -5.93
C VAL A 36 -0.61 4.68 -7.36
N LEU A 37 -0.16 3.92 -8.37
CA LEU A 37 -0.39 4.23 -9.79
C LEU A 37 -1.88 4.17 -10.22
N GLN A 38 -2.73 3.55 -9.41
CA GLN A 38 -4.20 3.56 -9.55
C GLN A 38 -4.84 3.74 -8.17
N LEU A 39 -4.66 4.93 -7.58
CA LEU A 39 -5.02 5.24 -6.20
C LEU A 39 -6.54 5.23 -5.97
N ALA A 40 -7.10 4.03 -5.84
CA ALA A 40 -8.47 3.78 -5.39
C ALA A 40 -8.40 3.44 -3.90
N VAL A 41 -8.98 4.31 -3.08
CA VAL A 41 -9.03 4.14 -1.63
C VAL A 41 -10.44 3.73 -1.23
N VAL A 42 -10.55 2.95 -0.16
CA VAL A 42 -11.81 2.43 0.37
C VAL A 42 -12.56 3.51 1.15
N ASP A 43 -11.82 4.32 1.92
CA ASP A 43 -12.38 5.40 2.74
C ASP A 43 -11.25 6.38 3.11
N SER A 44 -11.60 7.65 3.29
CA SER A 44 -10.67 8.72 3.70
C SER A 44 -10.90 9.28 5.11
N THR A 45 -11.87 8.74 5.84
CA THR A 45 -12.38 9.24 7.13
C THR A 45 -12.25 8.27 8.29
N VAL A 46 -11.94 7.00 8.03
CA VAL A 46 -11.70 5.98 9.06
C VAL A 46 -10.43 6.30 9.87
N THR A 47 -10.57 6.50 11.18
CA THR A 47 -9.47 6.91 12.07
C THR A 47 -8.71 5.76 12.73
N ALA A 48 -9.14 4.51 12.54
CA ALA A 48 -8.48 3.34 13.08
C ALA A 48 -8.39 2.24 12.01
N PRO A 49 -7.22 1.60 11.83
CA PRO A 49 -7.08 0.52 10.87
C PRO A 49 -8.14 -0.57 11.12
N PRO A 50 -8.83 -1.07 10.08
CA PRO A 50 -9.73 -2.20 10.22
C PRO A 50 -9.04 -3.38 10.90
N GLY A 51 -9.77 -4.11 11.75
CA GLY A 51 -9.22 -5.31 12.42
C GLY A 51 -9.03 -6.51 11.49
N SER A 52 -9.56 -6.46 10.27
CA SER A 52 -9.43 -7.51 9.26
C SER A 52 -9.45 -6.89 7.85
N PRO A 53 -8.41 -6.14 7.48
CA PRO A 53 -8.29 -5.57 6.14
C PRO A 53 -8.04 -6.68 5.10
N ALA A 54 -8.50 -6.48 3.88
CA ALA A 54 -8.17 -7.34 2.76
C ALA A 54 -6.85 -6.91 2.11
N GLU A 55 -6.13 -7.87 1.53
CA GLU A 55 -4.94 -7.58 0.71
C GLU A 55 -5.31 -6.66 -0.46
N GLY A 56 -4.57 -5.55 -0.59
CA GLY A 56 -4.83 -4.49 -1.57
C GLY A 56 -5.72 -3.35 -1.07
N ASP A 57 -6.33 -3.47 0.11
CA ASP A 57 -7.11 -2.38 0.70
C ASP A 57 -6.22 -1.15 0.90
N ARG A 58 -6.75 0.01 0.52
CA ARG A 58 -6.06 1.29 0.62
C ARG A 58 -6.96 2.30 1.31
N TYR A 59 -6.40 3.12 2.18
CA TYR A 59 -7.12 4.17 2.90
C TYR A 59 -6.31 5.45 2.87
N ILE A 60 -6.98 6.60 2.94
CA ILE A 60 -6.30 7.84 3.32
C ILE A 60 -6.37 7.95 4.84
N VAL A 61 -5.22 8.14 5.47
CA VAL A 61 -5.13 8.31 6.92
C VAL A 61 -5.68 9.69 7.28
N PRO A 62 -6.83 9.80 7.98
CA PRO A 62 -7.35 11.10 8.40
C PRO A 62 -6.54 11.66 9.56
N ALA A 63 -6.67 12.97 9.79
CA ALA A 63 -6.05 13.61 10.94
C ALA A 63 -6.48 12.96 12.27
N GLY A 64 -5.52 12.67 13.14
CA GLY A 64 -5.80 12.06 14.45
C GLY A 64 -6.07 10.56 14.38
N ALA A 65 -5.58 9.88 13.34
CA ALA A 65 -5.64 8.43 13.26
C ALA A 65 -4.88 7.73 14.39
N THR A 66 -5.22 6.46 14.62
CA THR A 66 -4.76 5.67 15.77
C THR A 66 -4.14 4.34 15.33
N GLY A 67 -3.54 3.62 16.28
CA GLY A 67 -2.96 2.31 16.02
C GLY A 67 -1.80 2.37 15.03
N ALA A 68 -1.82 1.50 14.02
CA ALA A 68 -0.79 1.44 12.99
C ALA A 68 -0.72 2.69 12.11
N TRP A 69 -1.73 3.56 12.13
CA TRP A 69 -1.80 4.79 11.34
C TRP A 69 -1.47 6.05 12.14
N ALA A 70 -1.12 5.92 13.43
CA ALA A 70 -0.90 7.06 14.30
C ALA A 70 0.30 7.91 13.86
N GLY A 71 0.07 9.22 13.64
CA GLY A 71 1.10 10.18 13.24
C GLY A 71 1.34 10.27 11.73
N GLU A 72 0.59 9.51 10.93
CA GLU A 72 0.77 9.36 9.48
C GLU A 72 -0.35 10.09 8.72
N ASP A 73 -0.80 11.22 9.28
CA ASP A 73 -1.93 12.00 8.75
C ASP A 73 -1.70 12.37 7.27
N GLY A 74 -2.68 12.07 6.43
CA GLY A 74 -2.65 12.29 4.98
C GLY A 74 -1.90 11.23 4.17
N ALA A 75 -1.24 10.26 4.81
CA ALA A 75 -0.61 9.13 4.13
C ALA A 75 -1.64 8.21 3.47
N VAL A 76 -1.21 7.52 2.42
CA VAL A 76 -1.92 6.36 1.87
C VAL A 76 -1.50 5.15 2.68
N ALA A 77 -2.43 4.54 3.41
CA ALA A 77 -2.23 3.27 4.08
C ALA A 77 -2.67 2.13 3.15
N ALA A 78 -1.73 1.32 2.66
CA ALA A 78 -1.99 0.15 1.82
C ALA A 78 -1.75 -1.14 2.62
N PHE A 79 -2.69 -2.07 2.60
CA PHE A 79 -2.51 -3.38 3.24
C PHE A 79 -1.94 -4.37 2.23
N ALA A 80 -0.72 -4.85 2.48
CA ALA A 80 -0.03 -5.79 1.61
C ALA A 80 0.87 -6.73 2.43
N ASP A 81 0.95 -8.00 2.02
CA ASP A 81 1.79 -9.02 2.66
C ASP A 81 1.52 -9.14 4.18
N GLY A 82 0.27 -8.93 4.61
CA GLY A 82 -0.16 -8.99 6.01
C GLY A 82 0.22 -7.78 6.88
N ALA A 83 0.70 -6.68 6.28
CA ALA A 83 1.10 -5.47 7.00
C ALA A 83 0.59 -4.19 6.32
N TRP A 84 0.53 -3.10 7.09
CA TRP A 84 0.27 -1.77 6.55
C TRP A 84 1.57 -1.15 6.03
N GLU A 85 1.60 -0.81 4.75
CA GLU A 85 2.59 0.08 4.15
C GLU A 85 2.01 1.49 4.08
N LEU A 86 2.73 2.46 4.66
CA LEU A 86 2.33 3.86 4.71
C LEU A 86 3.16 4.64 3.70
N VAL A 87 2.47 5.27 2.75
CA VAL A 87 3.10 6.04 1.68
C VAL A 87 2.72 7.51 1.84
N PRO A 88 3.67 8.41 2.15
CA PRO A 88 3.38 9.82 2.24
C PRO A 88 2.99 10.36 0.86
N PRO A 89 1.96 11.23 0.76
CA PRO A 89 1.55 11.77 -0.51
C PRO A 89 2.57 12.76 -1.05
N GLU A 90 2.74 12.79 -2.38
CA GLU A 90 3.47 13.87 -3.04
C GLU A 90 2.51 14.92 -3.63
N ALA A 91 3.04 16.12 -3.87
CA ALA A 91 2.27 17.20 -4.48
C ALA A 91 1.69 16.76 -5.84
N GLY A 92 0.38 16.95 -6.00
CA GLY A 92 -0.34 16.60 -7.23
C GLY A 92 -1.00 15.21 -7.22
N TRP A 93 -0.82 14.41 -6.16
CA TRP A 93 -1.59 13.19 -5.98
C TRP A 93 -3.06 13.51 -5.71
N ILE A 94 -3.95 12.74 -6.33
CA ILE A 94 -5.39 12.86 -6.17
C ILE A 94 -5.93 11.45 -5.94
N ALA A 95 -6.67 11.26 -4.86
CA ALA A 95 -7.41 10.05 -4.56
C ALA A 95 -8.90 10.38 -4.45
N TYR A 96 -9.75 9.41 -4.76
CA TYR A 96 -11.19 9.48 -4.55
C TYR A 96 -11.63 8.22 -3.79
N ASP A 97 -12.54 8.38 -2.83
CA ASP A 97 -13.26 7.30 -2.15
C ASP A 97 -14.73 7.20 -2.63
#